data_AF-A0A2K8T197-F1
#
_entry.id   AF-A0A2K8T197-F1
#
_cell.length_a   1.000
_cell.length_b   1.000
_cell.length_c   1.000
_cell.angle_alpha   90.00
_cell.angle_beta   90.00
_cell.angle_gamma   90.00
#
_symmetry.space_group_name_H-M   'P 1'
#
loop_
_entity.id
_entity.type
_entity.pdbx_description
1 polymer ?
#
loop_
_entity_poly.entity_id
_entity_poly.type
_entity_poly.pdbx_seq_one_letter_code
_entity_poly.pdbx_strand_id
1 'polypeptide(L)'
;MKRKFLQYFWRCALVVFLALTGCGWSVQSAQALLRQHHDSPGVLRYHSQVSIKDEKGYAWQVLLFKQNYNSAVKELRLRLVAFPGVVEIAHPQPLLIETAAGRLLNASDAYALNAPVPNVGEYNLTTKSSVLKIPSPKKDYEEVGLR
;
A
#
# COMPACT_ATOMS: atom_id res chain seq x y z
N MET A 1 29.32 56.91 12.68
CA MET A 1 29.35 55.80 11.69
C MET A 1 29.52 54.39 12.30
N LYS A 2 30.14 54.21 13.47
CA LYS A 2 30.44 52.87 14.06
C LYS A 2 29.24 52.00 14.48
N ARG A 3 28.11 52.63 14.85
CA ARG A 3 26.93 51.93 15.42
C ARG A 3 26.12 51.14 14.38
N LYS A 4 26.05 51.64 13.14
CA LYS A 4 25.38 50.94 12.02
C LYS A 4 26.22 49.76 11.52
N PHE A 5 27.55 49.89 11.53
CA PHE A 5 28.47 48.81 11.15
C PHE A 5 28.38 47.61 12.11
N LEU A 6 28.30 47.88 13.42
CA LEU A 6 28.09 46.85 14.44
C LEU A 6 26.74 46.12 14.27
N GLN A 7 25.71 46.85 13.83
CA GLN A 7 24.38 46.32 13.60
C GLN A 7 24.32 45.43 12.34
N TYR A 8 25.07 45.75 11.29
CA TYR A 8 25.22 44.88 10.11
C TYR A 8 25.98 43.60 10.45
N PHE A 9 27.04 43.70 11.26
CA PHE A 9 27.80 42.54 11.72
C PHE A 9 26.90 41.55 12.48
N TRP A 10 26.05 42.06 13.38
CA TRP A 10 25.10 41.25 14.14
C TRP A 10 24.03 40.59 13.25
N ARG A 11 23.55 41.28 12.22
CA ARG A 11 22.59 40.71 11.25
C ARG A 11 23.22 39.60 10.42
N CYS A 12 24.47 39.77 9.98
CA CYS A 12 25.19 38.73 9.25
C CYS A 12 25.45 37.50 10.12
N ALA A 13 25.85 37.70 11.38
CA ALA A 13 26.05 36.60 12.33
C ALA A 13 24.75 35.81 12.59
N LEU A 14 23.61 36.51 12.71
CA LEU A 14 22.31 35.87 12.94
C LEU A 14 21.84 35.04 11.73
N VAL A 15 22.08 35.53 10.50
CA VAL A 15 21.75 34.79 9.27
C VAL A 15 22.61 33.53 9.13
N VAL A 16 23.90 33.63 9.43
CA VAL A 16 24.81 32.47 9.40
C VAL A 16 24.43 31.43 10.46
N PHE A 17 24.06 31.88 11.65
CA PHE A 17 23.60 30.99 12.72
C PHE A 17 22.32 30.23 12.33
N LEU A 18 21.33 30.93 11.76
CA LEU A 18 20.10 30.31 11.25
C LEU A 18 20.38 29.29 10.14
N ALA A 19 21.26 29.61 9.19
CA ALA A 19 21.64 28.70 8.10
C ALA A 19 22.33 27.42 8.62
N LEU A 20 23.18 27.54 9.64
CA LEU A 20 23.84 26.39 10.27
C LEU A 20 22.85 25.49 11.02
N THR A 21 21.81 26.05 11.63
CA THR A 21 20.79 25.27 12.35
C THR A 21 19.78 24.56 11.43
N GLY A 22 19.56 25.07 10.22
CA GLY A 22 18.55 24.54 9.29
C GLY A 22 18.95 23.27 8.52
N CYS A 23 20.25 22.93 8.47
CA CYS A 23 20.75 21.81 7.68
C CYS A 23 20.63 20.43 8.39
N GLY A 24 20.16 20.40 9.64
CA GLY A 24 20.13 19.20 10.48
C GLY A 24 18.85 18.37 10.44
N TRP A 25 17.81 18.81 9.74
CA TRP A 25 16.57 18.03 9.63
C TRP A 25 16.72 16.94 8.58
N SER A 26 17.34 15.84 9.05
CA SER A 26 17.34 14.55 8.39
C SER A 26 15.91 14.17 8.02
N VAL A 27 15.65 14.07 6.72
CA VAL A 27 14.36 13.66 6.18
C VAL A 27 14.20 12.18 6.53
N GLN A 28 13.32 11.88 7.49
CA GLN A 28 13.14 10.53 7.99
C GLN A 28 12.52 9.68 6.87
N SER A 29 13.31 8.75 6.33
CA SER A 29 12.87 7.85 5.26
C SER A 29 11.57 7.16 5.68
N ALA A 30 10.51 7.36 4.88
CA ALA A 30 9.23 6.69 5.10
C ALA A 30 9.40 5.18 4.91
N GLN A 31 9.60 4.46 6.02
CA GLN A 31 9.72 3.01 6.00
C GLN A 31 8.31 2.42 5.92
N ALA A 32 7.96 1.90 4.74
CA ALA A 32 6.77 1.07 4.57
C ALA A 32 7.02 -0.28 5.27
N LEU A 33 6.38 -0.48 6.42
CA LEU A 33 6.48 -1.72 7.19
C LEU A 33 5.79 -2.88 6.43
N LEU A 34 6.59 -3.75 5.82
CA LEU A 34 6.10 -4.98 5.21
C LEU A 34 5.89 -6.06 6.29
N ARG A 35 4.67 -6.23 6.80
CA ARG A 35 4.35 -7.30 7.77
C ARG A 35 4.18 -8.63 7.05
N GLN A 36 5.07 -9.59 7.33
CA GLN A 36 4.88 -10.99 6.94
C GLN A 36 4.24 -11.75 8.11
N HIS A 37 2.94 -12.05 8.01
CA HIS A 37 2.25 -12.90 8.99
C HIS A 37 2.50 -14.37 8.66
N HIS A 38 3.17 -15.09 9.58
CA HIS A 38 3.42 -16.52 9.49
C HIS A 38 2.42 -17.28 10.37
N ASP A 39 1.17 -17.40 9.92
CA ASP A 39 0.10 -17.96 10.75
C ASP A 39 0.05 -19.51 10.78
N SER A 40 0.87 -20.25 9.98
CA SER A 40 0.91 -21.73 10.02
C SER A 40 2.15 -22.34 9.34
N PRO A 41 2.65 -23.51 9.77
CA PRO A 41 3.78 -24.18 9.12
C PRO A 41 3.43 -24.62 7.69
N GLY A 42 4.25 -24.25 6.71
CA GLY A 42 4.21 -24.83 5.35
C GLY A 42 3.30 -24.13 4.33
N VAL A 43 2.51 -23.12 4.71
CA VAL A 43 1.69 -22.34 3.75
C VAL A 43 2.05 -20.86 3.81
N LEU A 44 2.98 -20.43 2.94
CA LEU A 44 3.26 -19.02 2.70
C LEU A 44 2.02 -18.35 2.07
N ARG A 45 1.22 -17.66 2.89
CA ARG A 45 0.15 -16.76 2.41
C ARG A 45 0.76 -15.40 2.09
N TYR A 46 0.93 -15.12 0.81
CA TYR A 46 1.25 -13.78 0.35
C TYR A 46 -0.05 -12.97 0.27
N HIS A 47 -0.18 -11.97 1.14
CA HIS A 47 -1.19 -10.94 1.00
C HIS A 47 -0.55 -9.54 1.04
N SER A 48 -1.04 -8.64 0.19
CA SER A 48 -0.74 -7.22 0.25
C SER A 48 -1.98 -6.50 0.74
N GLN A 49 -1.84 -5.71 1.81
CA GLN A 49 -2.92 -4.92 2.37
C GLN A 49 -2.56 -3.45 2.29
N VAL A 50 -3.44 -2.63 1.71
CA VAL A 50 -3.31 -1.19 1.70
C VAL A 50 -4.61 -0.54 2.16
N SER A 51 -4.49 0.53 2.93
CA SER A 51 -5.61 1.39 3.30
C SER A 51 -5.53 2.65 2.44
N ILE A 52 -6.57 2.92 1.66
CA ILE A 52 -6.70 4.10 0.81
C ILE A 52 -7.90 4.92 1.29
N LYS A 53 -7.93 6.22 1.01
CA LYS A 53 -9.10 7.05 1.30
C LYS A 53 -9.81 7.40 0.00
N ASP A 54 -11.13 7.42 0.01
CA ASP A 54 -11.90 7.96 -1.11
C ASP A 54 -11.92 9.50 -1.09
N GLU A 55 -12.55 10.09 -2.10
CA GLU A 55 -12.73 11.53 -2.25
C GLU A 55 -13.51 12.16 -1.09
N LYS A 56 -14.34 11.37 -0.39
CA LYS A 56 -15.11 11.79 0.78
C LYS A 56 -14.34 11.61 2.09
N GLY A 57 -13.11 11.07 2.03
CA GLY A 57 -12.23 10.84 3.17
C GLY A 57 -12.48 9.54 3.93
N TYR A 58 -13.39 8.67 3.48
CA TYR A 58 -13.63 7.38 4.10
C TYR A 58 -12.50 6.40 3.79
N ALA A 59 -12.14 5.58 4.77
CA ALA A 59 -11.10 4.58 4.62
C ALA A 59 -11.63 3.33 3.91
N TRP A 60 -10.86 2.86 2.94
CA TRP A 60 -11.06 1.65 2.18
C TRP A 60 -9.86 0.74 2.38
N GLN A 61 -10.13 -0.52 2.68
CA GLN A 61 -9.07 -1.53 2.82
C GLN A 61 -9.08 -2.44 1.59
N VAL A 62 -7.94 -2.49 0.91
CA VAL A 62 -7.71 -3.32 -0.26
C VAL A 62 -6.75 -4.44 0.13
N LEU A 63 -7.19 -5.68 -0.03
CA LEU A 63 -6.43 -6.88 0.30
C LEU A 63 -6.27 -7.76 -0.95
N LEU A 64 -5.04 -7.87 -1.44
CA LEU A 64 -4.67 -8.72 -2.57
C LEU A 64 -4.01 -9.99 -2.05
N PHE A 65 -4.57 -11.17 -2.33
CA PHE A 65 -4.03 -12.43 -1.83
C PHE A 65 -4.15 -13.57 -2.85
N LYS A 66 -3.26 -14.55 -2.72
CA LYS A 66 -3.34 -15.79 -3.51
C LYS A 66 -4.23 -16.80 -2.78
N GLN A 67 -5.29 -17.25 -3.44
CA GLN A 67 -6.14 -18.31 -2.92
C GLN A 67 -5.52 -19.67 -3.31
N ASN A 68 -5.06 -20.41 -2.31
CA ASN A 68 -4.45 -21.74 -2.47
C ASN A 68 -5.36 -22.78 -1.81
N TYR A 69 -6.50 -23.11 -2.43
CA TYR A 69 -7.45 -24.08 -1.90
C TYR A 69 -7.30 -25.42 -2.62
N ASN A 70 -6.24 -26.18 -2.30
CA ASN A 70 -5.96 -27.51 -2.88
C ASN A 70 -6.10 -27.63 -4.42
N SER A 71 -6.11 -26.49 -5.12
CA SER A 71 -6.39 -26.35 -6.55
C SER A 71 -5.07 -26.14 -7.27
N ALA A 72 -4.89 -26.82 -8.40
CA ALA A 72 -3.70 -26.65 -9.24
C ALA A 72 -3.57 -25.21 -9.76
N VAL A 73 -4.68 -24.48 -9.87
CA VAL A 73 -4.73 -23.08 -10.28
C VAL A 73 -4.67 -22.19 -9.04
N LYS A 74 -3.59 -21.40 -8.94
CA LYS A 74 -3.46 -20.34 -7.94
C LYS A 74 -4.24 -19.12 -8.43
N GLU A 75 -5.41 -18.89 -7.88
CA GLU A 75 -6.23 -17.73 -8.22
C GLU A 75 -5.79 -16.51 -7.42
N LEU A 76 -5.71 -15.35 -8.10
CA LEU A 76 -5.43 -14.07 -7.46
C LEU A 76 -6.76 -13.41 -7.10
N ARG A 77 -7.00 -13.20 -5.80
CA ARG A 77 -8.22 -12.58 -5.28
C ARG A 77 -7.90 -11.19 -4.75
N LEU A 78 -8.81 -10.25 -5.01
CA LEU A 78 -8.79 -8.91 -4.47
C LEU A 78 -10.03 -8.71 -3.61
N ARG A 79 -9.85 -8.46 -2.33
CA ARG A 79 -10.93 -8.08 -1.43
C ARG A 79 -10.90 -6.58 -1.18
N LEU A 80 -12.07 -5.98 -1.33
CA LEU A 80 -12.31 -4.57 -1.08
C LEU A 80 -13.26 -4.45 0.10
N VAL A 81 -12.84 -3.74 1.14
CA VAL A 81 -13.66 -3.46 2.32
C VAL A 81 -13.88 -1.96 2.37
N ALA A 82 -15.11 -1.55 2.17
CA ALA A 82 -15.53 -0.17 2.27
C ALA A 82 -15.91 0.18 3.71
N PHE A 83 -15.96 1.48 4.01
CA PHE A 83 -16.31 1.95 5.35
C PHE A 83 -17.75 1.50 5.71
N PRO A 84 -17.92 0.77 6.83
CA PRO A 84 -19.19 0.15 7.18
C PRO A 84 -20.28 1.20 7.44
N GLY A 85 -21.50 0.92 6.97
CA GLY A 85 -22.68 1.77 7.18
C GLY A 85 -22.71 3.07 6.36
N VAL A 86 -21.67 3.34 5.56
CA VAL A 86 -21.59 4.53 4.69
C VAL A 86 -21.52 4.13 3.23
N VAL A 87 -20.77 3.08 2.91
CA VAL A 87 -20.60 2.58 1.55
C VAL A 87 -21.01 1.11 1.50
N GLU A 88 -21.97 0.83 0.62
CA GLU A 88 -22.37 -0.53 0.27
C GLU A 88 -21.90 -0.84 -1.15
N ILE A 89 -21.33 -2.03 -1.32
CA ILE A 89 -20.88 -2.55 -2.59
C ILE A 89 -22.06 -3.29 -3.21
N ALA A 90 -22.45 -2.90 -4.42
CA ALA A 90 -23.52 -3.59 -5.11
C ALA A 90 -23.06 -4.97 -5.58
N HIS A 91 -23.93 -5.96 -5.44
CA HIS A 91 -23.69 -7.33 -5.88
C HIS A 91 -24.86 -7.80 -6.75
N PRO A 92 -24.61 -8.48 -7.89
CA PRO A 92 -23.31 -8.64 -8.55
C PRO A 92 -22.87 -7.36 -9.27
N GLN A 93 -21.66 -6.87 -8.99
CA GLN A 93 -21.08 -5.76 -9.76
C GLN A 93 -19.60 -6.02 -10.07
N PRO A 94 -19.19 -6.08 -11.35
CA PRO A 94 -17.79 -6.26 -11.69
C PRO A 94 -16.94 -5.04 -11.31
N LEU A 95 -15.69 -5.27 -10.90
CA LEU A 95 -14.75 -4.20 -10.58
C LEU A 95 -13.89 -3.85 -11.80
N LEU A 96 -13.89 -2.57 -12.16
CA LEU A 96 -12.99 -2.00 -13.16
C LEU A 96 -11.77 -1.41 -12.46
N ILE A 97 -10.59 -1.86 -12.85
CA ILE A 97 -9.31 -1.39 -12.32
C ILE A 97 -8.54 -0.74 -13.46
N GLU A 98 -8.29 0.56 -13.32
CA GLU A 98 -7.36 1.26 -14.19
C GLU A 98 -5.93 1.06 -13.69
N THR A 99 -5.07 0.53 -14.55
CA THR A 99 -3.64 0.38 -14.24
C THR A 99 -2.90 1.68 -14.54
N ALA A 100 -1.71 1.87 -13.95
CA ALA A 100 -0.85 3.03 -14.22
C ALA A 100 -0.47 3.18 -15.72
N ALA A 101 -0.59 2.11 -16.50
CA ALA A 101 -0.39 2.12 -17.94
C ALA A 101 -1.64 2.52 -18.75
N GLY A 102 -2.72 2.97 -18.09
CA GLY A 102 -4.00 3.33 -18.72
C GLY A 102 -4.84 2.15 -19.20
N ARG A 103 -4.47 0.90 -18.84
CA ARG A 103 -5.24 -0.29 -19.20
C ARG A 103 -6.33 -0.54 -18.15
N LEU A 104 -7.56 -0.72 -18.62
CA LEU A 104 -8.68 -1.18 -17.80
C LEU A 104 -8.67 -2.71 -17.68
N LEU A 105 -8.71 -3.20 -16.45
CA LEU A 105 -8.87 -4.61 -16.10
C LEU A 105 -10.28 -4.81 -15.53
N ASN A 106 -10.96 -5.84 -15.98
CA ASN A 106 -12.28 -6.21 -15.46
C ASN A 106 -12.13 -7.45 -14.56
N ALA A 107 -12.59 -7.34 -13.33
CA ALA A 107 -12.55 -8.40 -12.34
C ALA A 107 -13.98 -8.83 -11.98
N SER A 108 -14.25 -10.14 -12.10
CA SER A 108 -15.57 -10.67 -11.77
C SER A 108 -15.78 -10.73 -10.26
N ASP A 109 -17.00 -10.40 -9.84
CA ASP A 109 -17.42 -10.46 -8.45
C ASP A 109 -17.58 -11.92 -7.99
N ALA A 110 -16.81 -12.30 -6.98
CA ALA A 110 -16.82 -13.60 -6.35
C ALA A 110 -18.00 -13.78 -5.38
N TYR A 111 -18.53 -12.67 -4.87
CA TYR A 111 -19.66 -12.64 -3.94
C TYR A 111 -20.98 -12.30 -4.62
N ALA A 112 -21.03 -12.45 -5.96
CA ALA A 112 -22.20 -12.21 -6.80
C ALA A 112 -23.52 -12.80 -6.25
N LEU A 113 -23.47 -13.96 -5.58
CA LEU A 113 -24.64 -14.64 -5.02
C LEU A 113 -24.83 -14.39 -3.52
N ASN A 114 -23.74 -14.36 -2.75
CA ASN A 114 -23.77 -14.27 -1.30
C ASN A 114 -22.55 -13.49 -0.81
N ALA A 115 -22.75 -12.20 -0.53
CA ALA A 115 -21.77 -11.38 0.16
C ALA A 115 -21.89 -11.58 1.69
N PRO A 116 -20.78 -11.71 2.42
CA PRO A 116 -20.82 -11.88 3.88
C PRO A 116 -21.36 -10.65 4.58
N VAL A 117 -21.06 -9.46 4.06
CA VAL A 117 -21.55 -8.16 4.53
C VAL A 117 -21.63 -7.20 3.33
N PRO A 118 -22.54 -6.21 3.34
CA PRO A 118 -22.79 -5.35 2.17
C PRO A 118 -21.62 -4.40 1.85
N ASN A 119 -20.70 -4.16 2.79
CA ASN A 119 -19.53 -3.29 2.58
C ASN A 119 -18.28 -4.05 2.13
N VAL A 120 -18.39 -5.35 1.79
CA VAL A 120 -17.25 -6.19 1.39
C VAL A 120 -17.50 -6.84 0.05
N GLY A 121 -16.61 -6.54 -0.91
CA GLY A 121 -16.54 -7.21 -2.20
C GLY A 121 -15.29 -8.05 -2.33
N GLU A 122 -15.38 -9.16 -3.06
CA GLU A 122 -14.22 -9.97 -3.43
C GLU A 122 -14.24 -10.20 -4.94
N TYR A 123 -13.11 -10.00 -5.60
CA TYR A 123 -13.01 -10.00 -7.05
C TYR A 123 -11.92 -10.96 -7.52
N ASN A 124 -12.19 -11.68 -8.59
CA ASN A 124 -11.21 -12.57 -9.22
C ASN A 124 -10.36 -11.79 -10.23
N LEU A 125 -9.07 -11.64 -9.91
CA LEU A 125 -8.08 -10.98 -10.77
C LEU A 125 -7.31 -11.95 -11.66
N THR A 126 -7.70 -13.23 -11.67
CA THR A 126 -7.12 -14.26 -12.55
C THR A 126 -7.58 -14.01 -13.98
N THR A 127 -7.10 -12.92 -14.55
CA THR A 127 -7.18 -12.63 -15.97
C THR A 127 -6.14 -13.50 -16.66
N LYS A 128 -6.50 -14.13 -17.77
CA LYS A 128 -5.62 -14.96 -18.62
C LYS A 128 -4.39 -14.20 -19.20
N SER A 129 -4.10 -12.97 -18.75
CA SER A 129 -2.92 -12.21 -19.15
C SER A 129 -2.15 -11.73 -17.91
N SER A 130 -1.06 -12.44 -17.60
CA SER A 130 0.31 -12.01 -17.22
C SER A 130 0.67 -10.58 -16.76
N VAL A 131 -0.27 -9.65 -16.55
CA VAL A 131 -0.02 -8.22 -16.36
C VAL A 131 0.25 -7.86 -14.90
N LEU A 132 -0.38 -8.56 -13.95
CA LEU A 132 -0.13 -8.32 -12.52
C LEU A 132 1.07 -9.14 -12.05
N LYS A 133 2.26 -8.74 -12.48
CA LYS A 133 3.51 -9.24 -11.89
C LYS A 133 3.75 -8.52 -10.57
N ILE A 134 3.18 -9.06 -9.50
CA ILE A 134 3.51 -8.61 -8.14
C ILE A 134 5.01 -8.85 -7.96
N PRO A 135 5.84 -7.83 -7.67
CA PRO A 135 7.23 -8.04 -7.35
C PRO A 135 7.27 -8.91 -6.09
N SER A 136 7.72 -10.15 -6.25
CA SER A 136 8.10 -10.99 -5.13
C SER A 136 9.25 -10.28 -4.42
N PRO A 137 9.21 -10.08 -3.09
CA PRO A 137 10.39 -9.58 -2.39
C PRO A 137 11.55 -10.53 -2.71
N LYS A 138 12.67 -9.98 -3.18
CA LYS A 138 13.89 -10.75 -3.40
C LYS A 138 14.23 -11.43 -2.08
N LYS A 139 14.41 -12.74 -2.14
CA LYS A 139 14.88 -13.55 -1.04
C LYS A 139 16.37 -13.26 -0.87
N ASP A 140 16.69 -12.14 -0.23
CA ASP A 140 18.05 -11.88 0.25
C ASP A 140 18.19 -12.58 1.60
N TYR A 141 18.44 -13.89 1.55
CA TYR A 141 18.94 -14.62 2.70
C TYR A 141 20.44 -14.41 2.73
N GLU A 142 20.88 -13.34 3.38
CA GLU A 142 22.26 -13.27 3.80
C GLU A 142 22.36 -14.13 5.07
N GLU A 143 22.88 -15.35 4.88
CA GLU A 143 23.32 -16.22 5.97
C GLU A 143 24.38 -15.47 6.79
N VAL A 144 23.96 -14.80 7.86
CA VAL A 144 24.89 -14.40 8.91
C VAL A 144 25.23 -15.67 9.68
N GLY A 145 26.34 -16.29 9.26
CA GLY A 145 26.95 -17.42 9.92
C GLY A 145 27.18 -17.15 11.40
N LEU A 146 26.59 -17.99 12.24
CA LEU A 146 27.06 -18.22 13.59
C LEU A 146 28.02 -19.41 13.55
N ARG A 147 29.32 -19.11 13.51
CA ARG A 147 30.38 -19.93 14.09
C ARG A 147 31.45 -19.03 14.68
#